data_AF-A0A1W6AIZ2-F1
#
_entry.id   AF-A0A1W6AIZ2-F1
#
_cell.length_a   1.000
_cell.length_b   1.000
_cell.length_c   1.000
_cell.angle_alpha   90.00
_cell.angle_beta   90.00
_cell.angle_gamma   90.00
#
_symmetry.space_group_name_H-M   'P 1'
#
loop_
_entity.id
_entity.type
_entity.pdbx_description
1 polymer ?
#
loop_
_entity_poly.entity_id
_entity_poly.type
_entity_poly.pdbx_seq_one_letter_code
_entity_poly.pdbx_strand_id
1 'polypeptide(L)'
;MEIHVRKANPRYVAEIDKRCKEIGKKLGRAYYRWEYINMMFEQHFDQEYSRNKEDKFDEAVTNVSITLDRQSDKLQEYIDVTNELVAAMIKLKEE
;
A
#
# COMPACT_ATOMS: atom_id res chain seq x y z
N MET A 1 -9.50 -25.47 12.05
CA MET A 1 -10.81 -25.18 11.44
C MET A 1 -11.05 -26.18 10.32
N GLU A 2 -12.17 -26.89 10.31
CA GLU A 2 -12.59 -27.72 9.18
C GLU A 2 -13.55 -26.91 8.30
N ILE A 3 -13.03 -26.34 7.21
CA ILE A 3 -13.85 -25.64 6.21
C ILE A 3 -14.40 -26.69 5.23
N HIS A 4 -15.72 -26.85 5.21
CA HIS A 4 -16.39 -27.69 4.22
C HIS A 4 -16.97 -26.84 3.08
N VAL A 5 -16.33 -26.92 1.90
CA VAL A 5 -16.86 -26.27 0.69
C VAL A 5 -17.90 -27.18 0.04
N ARG A 6 -19.16 -26.72 -0.03
CA ARG A 6 -20.26 -27.44 -0.70
C ARG A 6 -20.62 -26.77 -2.02
N LYS A 7 -21.18 -27.55 -2.95
CA LYS A 7 -21.61 -27.09 -4.30
C LYS A 7 -20.48 -26.39 -5.09
N ALA A 8 -19.22 -26.79 -4.86
CA ALA A 8 -18.10 -26.28 -5.63
C ALA A 8 -18.28 -26.62 -7.12
N ASN A 9 -17.98 -25.67 -8.00
CA ASN A 9 -18.04 -25.89 -9.44
C ASN A 9 -17.04 -27.02 -9.81
N PRO A 10 -17.50 -28.12 -10.43
CA PRO A 10 -16.64 -29.25 -10.77
C PRO A 10 -15.42 -28.87 -11.62
N ARG A 11 -15.56 -27.85 -12.49
CA ARG A 11 -14.45 -27.35 -13.32
C ARG A 11 -13.30 -26.82 -12.47
N TYR A 12 -13.60 -26.04 -11.43
CA TYR A 12 -12.58 -25.49 -10.54
C TYR A 12 -11.96 -26.57 -9.66
N VAL A 13 -12.74 -27.57 -9.22
CA VAL A 13 -12.21 -28.71 -8.48
C VAL A 13 -11.18 -29.47 -9.32
N ALA A 14 -11.50 -29.73 -10.59
CA ALA A 14 -10.59 -30.41 -11.52
C ALA A 14 -9.31 -29.60 -11.78
N GLU A 15 -9.41 -28.27 -11.86
CA GLU A 15 -8.24 -27.41 -12.00
C GLU A 15 -7.35 -27.43 -10.75
N ILE A 16 -7.94 -27.36 -9.54
CA ILE A 16 -7.22 -27.50 -8.27
C ILE A 16 -6.50 -28.84 -8.22
N ASP A 17 -7.16 -29.93 -8.62
CA ASP A 17 -6.53 -31.26 -8.68
C ASP A 17 -5.32 -31.31 -9.60
N LYS A 18 -5.44 -30.68 -10.78
CA LYS A 18 -4.32 -30.60 -11.73
C LYS A 18 -3.13 -29.87 -11.10
N ARG A 19 -3.37 -28.72 -10.48
CA ARG A 19 -2.32 -27.94 -9.80
C ARG A 19 -1.71 -28.69 -8.63
N CYS A 20 -2.51 -29.39 -7.83
CA CYS A 20 -2.01 -30.23 -6.73
C CYS A 20 -1.06 -31.32 -7.24
N LYS A 21 -1.41 -31.99 -8.35
CA LYS A 21 -0.52 -32.98 -8.99
C LYS A 21 0.78 -32.35 -9.47
N GLU A 22 0.73 -31.18 -10.09
CA GLU A 22 1.91 -30.47 -10.59
C GLU A 22 2.84 -30.04 -9.44
N ILE A 23 2.29 -29.49 -8.36
CA ILE A 23 3.03 -29.12 -7.16
C ILE A 23 3.64 -30.36 -6.50
N GLY A 24 2.85 -31.43 -6.34
CA GLY A 24 3.33 -32.67 -5.76
C GLY A 24 4.51 -33.27 -6.54
N LYS A 25 4.46 -33.21 -7.88
CA LYS A 25 5.60 -33.60 -8.74
C LYS A 25 6.86 -32.77 -8.44
N LYS A 26 6.72 -31.45 -8.26
CA LYS A 26 7.85 -30.57 -7.95
C LYS A 26 8.42 -30.82 -6.55
N LEU A 27 7.56 -31.11 -5.57
CA LEU A 27 7.94 -31.37 -4.18
C LEU A 27 8.46 -32.80 -3.93
N GLY A 28 8.26 -33.72 -4.89
CA GLY A 28 8.60 -35.13 -4.71
C GLY A 28 7.70 -35.87 -3.71
N ARG A 29 6.51 -35.32 -3.39
CA ARG A 29 5.53 -35.93 -2.48
C ARG A 29 4.10 -35.66 -2.92
N ALA A 30 3.13 -36.40 -2.37
CA ALA A 30 1.73 -36.04 -2.53
C ALA A 30 1.47 -34.64 -1.97
N TYR A 31 0.77 -33.82 -2.74
CA TYR A 31 0.29 -32.50 -2.34
C TYR A 31 -1.23 -32.50 -2.45
N TYR A 32 -1.91 -32.19 -1.35
CA TYR A 32 -3.34 -32.37 -1.23
C TYR A 32 -4.12 -31.07 -1.41
N ARG A 33 -5.41 -31.18 -1.74
CA ARG A 33 -6.30 -30.02 -1.91
C ARG A 33 -6.32 -29.11 -0.70
N TRP A 34 -6.29 -29.67 0.51
CA TRP A 34 -6.30 -28.87 1.75
C TRP A 34 -5.04 -28.01 1.88
N GLU A 35 -3.87 -28.53 1.47
CA GLU A 35 -2.61 -27.76 1.44
C GLU A 35 -2.70 -26.63 0.43
N TYR A 36 -3.22 -26.94 -0.77
CA TYR A 36 -3.44 -25.93 -1.81
C TYR A 36 -4.39 -24.82 -1.35
N ILE A 37 -5.51 -25.19 -0.73
CA ILE A 37 -6.52 -24.25 -0.24
C ILE A 37 -5.94 -23.39 0.89
N ASN A 38 -5.20 -23.96 1.84
CA ASN A 38 -4.56 -23.20 2.91
C ASN A 38 -3.54 -22.20 2.36
N MET A 39 -2.68 -22.63 1.43
CA MET A 39 -1.73 -21.75 0.75
C MET A 39 -2.44 -20.59 0.04
N MET A 40 -3.55 -20.87 -0.66
CA MET A 40 -4.35 -19.82 -1.32
C MET A 40 -4.96 -18.83 -0.33
N PHE A 41 -5.42 -19.30 0.83
CA PHE A 41 -5.91 -18.41 1.88
C PHE A 41 -4.80 -17.51 2.41
N GLU A 42 -3.66 -18.09 2.81
CA GLU A 42 -2.51 -17.34 3.32
C GLU A 42 -2.05 -16.27 2.32
N GLN A 43 -1.84 -16.66 1.05
CA GLN A 43 -1.42 -15.73 0.01
C GLN A 43 -2.43 -14.60 -0.23
N HIS A 44 -3.73 -14.91 -0.20
CA HIS A 44 -4.76 -13.89 -0.38
C HIS A 44 -4.77 -12.88 0.77
N PHE A 45 -4.69 -13.36 2.02
CA PHE A 45 -4.64 -12.48 3.18
C PHE A 45 -3.38 -11.62 3.18
N ASP A 46 -2.22 -12.20 2.89
CA ASP A 46 -0.96 -11.46 2.83
C ASP A 46 -0.98 -10.38 1.74
N GLN A 47 -1.57 -10.69 0.59
CA GLN A 47 -1.70 -9.74 -0.51
C GLN A 47 -2.62 -8.56 -0.16
N GLU A 48 -3.80 -8.84 0.40
CA GLU A 48 -4.75 -7.79 0.80
C GLU A 48 -4.19 -6.96 1.96
N TYR A 49 -3.49 -7.59 2.91
CA TYR A 49 -2.82 -6.89 3.99
C TYR A 49 -1.69 -5.98 3.48
N SER A 50 -0.90 -6.46 2.52
CA SER A 50 0.18 -5.68 1.91
C SER A 50 -0.35 -4.49 1.14
N ARG A 51 -1.41 -4.67 0.32
CA ARG A 51 -2.09 -3.58 -0.39
C ARG A 51 -2.57 -2.50 0.56
N ASN A 52 -3.29 -2.88 1.61
CA ASN A 52 -3.79 -1.92 2.61
C ASN A 52 -2.64 -1.19 3.34
N LYS A 53 -1.48 -1.83 3.52
CA LYS A 53 -0.30 -1.19 4.11
C LYS A 53 0.35 -0.21 3.13
N GLU A 54 0.46 -0.57 1.86
CA GLU A 54 0.95 0.30 0.78
C GLU A 54 0.06 1.52 0.62
N ASP A 55 -1.26 1.33 0.51
CA ASP A 55 -2.24 2.41 0.38
C ASP A 55 -2.15 3.42 1.52
N LYS A 56 -2.04 2.95 2.78
CA LYS A 56 -1.88 3.82 3.96
C LYS A 56 -0.54 4.53 3.99
N PHE A 57 0.52 3.90 3.51
CA PHE A 57 1.83 4.53 3.41
C PHE A 57 1.81 5.64 2.36
N ASP A 58 1.25 5.37 1.19
CA ASP A 58 1.11 6.35 0.11
C ASP A 58 0.23 7.54 0.51
N GLU A 59 -0.85 7.29 1.25
CA GLU A 59 -1.68 8.35 1.85
C GLU A 59 -0.86 9.21 2.82
N ALA A 60 -0.08 8.59 3.73
CA ALA A 60 0.76 9.31 4.68
C ALA A 60 1.84 10.14 3.99
N VAL A 61 2.52 9.59 2.99
CA VAL A 61 3.53 10.30 2.19
C VAL A 61 2.91 11.49 1.47
N THR A 62 1.75 11.30 0.84
CA THR A 62 1.02 12.38 0.16
C THR A 62 0.66 13.51 1.11
N ASN A 63 0.15 13.19 2.31
CA ASN A 63 -0.20 14.18 3.32
C ASN A 63 1.03 14.94 3.83
N VAL A 64 2.17 14.28 3.97
CA VAL A 64 3.44 14.93 4.36
C VAL A 64 3.93 15.85 3.24
N SER A 65 3.94 15.41 1.99
CA SER A 65 4.33 16.25 0.84
C SER A 65 3.48 17.51 0.73
N ILE A 66 2.14 17.38 0.79
CA ILE A 66 1.23 18.53 0.75
C ILE A 66 1.50 19.50 1.91
N THR A 67 1.82 18.97 3.09
CA THR A 67 2.12 19.79 4.26
C THR A 67 3.44 20.55 4.09
N LEU A 68 4.47 19.90 3.54
CA LEU A 68 5.76 20.51 3.26
C LEU A 68 5.65 21.62 2.21
N ASP A 69 4.89 21.38 1.13
CA ASP A 69 4.66 22.39 0.10
C ASP A 69 3.99 23.63 0.69
N ARG A 70 2.93 23.44 1.50
CA ARG A 70 2.25 24.55 2.21
C ARG A 70 3.16 25.29 3.18
N GLN A 71 4.07 24.58 3.85
CA GLN A 71 5.04 25.21 4.75
C GLN A 71 6.07 26.03 3.97
N SER A 72 6.53 25.52 2.82
CA SER A 72 7.42 26.24 1.92
C SER A 72 6.78 27.53 1.42
N ASP A 73 5.52 27.48 0.97
CA ASP A 73 4.79 28.66 0.50
C ASP A 73 4.66 29.73 1.60
N LYS A 74 4.29 29.32 2.83
CA LYS A 74 4.18 30.23 3.97
C LYS A 74 5.52 30.86 4.37
N LEU A 75 6.61 30.10 4.28
CA LEU A 75 7.95 30.63 4.55
C LEU A 75 8.34 31.66 3.50
N GLN A 76 8.01 31.43 2.23
CA GLN A 76 8.26 32.40 1.17
C GLN A 76 7.45 33.68 1.39
N GLU A 77 6.16 33.57 1.72
CA GLU A 77 5.31 34.72 2.06
C GLU A 77 5.89 35.52 3.24
N TYR A 78 6.36 34.83 4.29
CA TYR A 78 7.00 35.48 5.43
C TYR A 78 8.29 36.22 5.04
N ILE A 79 9.13 35.62 4.18
CA ILE A 79 10.33 36.26 3.65
C ILE A 79 9.98 37.52 2.86
N ASP A 80 8.97 37.44 1.99
CA ASP A 80 8.55 38.55 1.14
C ASP A 80 8.04 39.73 1.99
N VAL A 81 7.14 39.47 2.95
CA VAL A 81 6.64 40.49 3.88
C VAL A 81 7.76 41.09 4.73
N THR A 82 8.73 40.27 5.16
CA THR A 82 9.87 40.76 5.94
C THR A 82 10.76 41.67 5.10
N ASN A 83 11.02 41.33 3.84
CA ASN A 83 11.80 42.16 2.92
C ASN A 83 11.10 43.51 2.66
N GLU A 84 9.78 43.50 2.45
CA GLU A 84 8.98 44.71 2.31
C GLU A 84 9.05 45.61 3.55
N LEU A 85 8.93 45.02 4.74
CA LEU A 85 9.04 45.73 6.01
C LEU A 85 10.42 46.38 6.18
N VAL A 86 11.49 45.63 5.91
CA VAL A 86 12.87 46.15 5.98
C VAL A 86 13.05 47.32 5.01
N ALA A 87 12.55 47.19 3.77
CA ALA A 87 12.60 48.26 2.77
C ALA A 87 11.86 49.52 3.23
N ALA A 88 10.67 49.37 3.84
CA ALA A 88 9.92 50.49 4.39
C ALA A 88 10.66 51.17 5.56
N MET A 89 11.29 50.40 6.45
CA MET A 89 12.08 50.94 7.57
C MET A 89 13.31 51.70 7.10
N ILE A 90 13.98 51.25 6.03
CA ILE A 90 15.12 51.97 5.44
C ILE A 90 14.67 53.32 4.89
N LYS A 91 13.58 53.35 4.10
CA LYS A 91 13.02 54.60 3.54
C LYS A 91 12.70 55.64 4.63
N LEU A 92 12.07 55.21 5.72
CA LEU A 92 11.73 56.10 6.85
C LEU A 92 12.94 56.68 7.58
N LYS A 93 14.13 56.06 7.44
CA LYS A 93 15.36 56.55 8.08
C LYS A 93 16.13 57.54 7.20
N GLU A 94 15.82 57.59 5.91
CA GLU A 94 16.44 58.50 4.93
C GLU A 94 15.67 59.83 4.79
N GLU A 95 14.44 59.91 5.32
CA GLU A 95 13.64 61.14 5.51
C GLU A 95 13.96 61.83 6.85
#